data_AF-A0A329T2W8-F1
#
_entry.id   AF-A0A329T2W8-F1
#
_cell.length_a   1.000
_cell.length_b   1.000
_cell.length_c   1.000
_cell.angle_alpha   90.00
_cell.angle_beta   90.00
_cell.angle_gamma   90.00
#
_symmetry.space_group_name_H-M   'P 1'
#
loop_
_entity.id
_entity.type
_entity.pdbx_description
1 polymer ?
#
loop_
_entity_poly.entity_id
_entity_poly.type
_entity_poly.pdbx_seq_one_letter_code
_entity_poly.pdbx_strand_id
1 'polypeptide(L)'
;MRAAMNALHMCQRMVENEYRLKVEMPGTLCDTIYPEEMKIVLGMTTRWVPAVLYAQYQVAVDPESASAHSFVYNGHTITVCSRANEFMLAKEDLKSDCEFEVTMQLPCRHAMAHKTFLGAGFTTPFSSIPCR
;
A
#
# COMPACT_ATOMS: atom_id res chain seq x y z
N MET A 1 -10.14 -22.50 5.79
CA MET A 1 -9.71 -21.47 4.80
C MET A 1 -10.86 -20.62 4.27
N ARG A 2 -11.93 -21.20 3.68
CA ARG A 2 -13.05 -20.43 3.09
C ARG A 2 -13.74 -19.44 4.04
N ALA A 3 -13.98 -19.85 5.30
CA ALA A 3 -14.61 -18.99 6.30
C ALA A 3 -13.75 -17.76 6.68
N ALA A 4 -12.42 -17.94 6.81
CA ALA A 4 -11.50 -16.85 7.10
C ALA A 4 -11.40 -15.85 5.94
N MET A 5 -11.35 -16.35 4.70
CA MET A 5 -11.35 -15.50 3.50
C MET A 5 -12.66 -14.70 3.38
N ASN A 6 -13.80 -15.31 3.67
CA ASN A 6 -15.09 -14.63 3.69
C ASN A 6 -15.16 -13.56 4.79
N ALA A 7 -14.59 -13.83 5.97
CA ALA A 7 -14.53 -12.86 7.06
C ALA A 7 -13.68 -11.64 6.69
N LEU A 8 -12.50 -11.86 6.10
CA LEU A 8 -11.64 -10.77 5.58
C LEU A 8 -12.38 -9.93 4.52
N HIS A 9 -13.07 -10.59 3.60
CA HIS A 9 -13.83 -9.91 2.55
C HIS A 9 -15.03 -9.11 3.10
N MET A 10 -15.67 -9.59 4.18
CA MET A 10 -16.72 -8.85 4.88
C MET A 10 -16.15 -7.62 5.60
N CYS A 11 -15.03 -7.77 6.32
CA CYS A 11 -14.34 -6.66 6.96
C CYS A 11 -13.91 -5.61 5.92
N GLN A 12 -13.37 -6.01 4.78
CA GLN A 12 -13.02 -5.10 3.69
C GLN A 12 -14.24 -4.31 3.20
N ARG A 13 -15.38 -4.98 2.95
CA ARG A 13 -16.60 -4.30 2.50
C ARG A 13 -17.19 -3.34 3.52
N MET A 14 -17.06 -3.64 4.82
CA MET A 14 -17.50 -2.71 5.86
C MET A 14 -16.68 -1.41 5.85
N VAL A 15 -15.36 -1.53 5.77
CA VAL A 15 -14.45 -0.38 5.75
C VAL A 15 -14.61 0.44 4.45
N GLU A 16 -14.84 -0.24 3.32
CA GLU A 16 -15.14 0.42 2.03
C GLU A 16 -16.47 1.22 2.08
N ASN A 17 -17.53 0.64 2.65
CA ASN A 17 -18.81 1.33 2.80
C ASN A 17 -18.69 2.56 3.72
N GLU A 18 -17.95 2.44 4.81
CA GLU A 18 -17.69 3.58 5.70
C GLU A 18 -16.93 4.70 4.98
N TYR A 19 -15.95 4.34 4.15
CA TYR A 19 -15.24 5.29 3.29
C TYR A 19 -16.17 6.00 2.31
N ARG A 20 -17.03 5.26 1.59
CA ARG A 20 -17.97 5.85 0.63
C ARG A 20 -18.89 6.87 1.29
N LEU A 21 -19.41 6.55 2.47
CA LEU A 21 -20.25 7.46 3.25
C LEU A 21 -19.50 8.74 3.65
N LYS A 22 -18.21 8.64 4.00
CA LYS A 22 -17.36 9.80 4.36
C LYS A 22 -17.03 10.67 3.14
N VAL A 23 -16.75 10.09 1.99
CA VAL A 23 -16.45 10.83 0.75
C VAL A 23 -17.70 11.46 0.12
N GLU A 24 -18.85 10.82 0.25
CA GLU A 24 -20.13 11.36 -0.21
C GLU A 24 -20.59 12.56 0.66
N MET A 25 -19.98 12.81 1.83
CA MET A 25 -20.30 14.00 2.64
C MET A 25 -19.82 15.30 1.97
N PRO A 26 -20.70 16.32 1.81
CA PRO A 26 -20.31 17.62 1.31
C PRO A 26 -19.23 18.26 2.20
N GLY A 27 -18.08 18.59 1.63
CA GLY A 27 -16.93 19.17 2.35
C GLY A 27 -15.73 18.24 2.52
N THR A 28 -15.85 16.95 2.16
CA THR A 28 -14.72 16.03 2.13
C THR A 28 -13.85 16.34 0.91
N LEU A 29 -12.59 16.71 1.17
CA LEU A 29 -11.62 17.09 0.14
C LEU A 29 -11.26 15.88 -0.72
N CYS A 30 -11.94 15.70 -1.85
CA CYS A 30 -11.44 14.89 -2.96
C CYS A 30 -10.32 15.69 -3.64
N ASP A 31 -9.09 15.59 -3.11
CA ASP A 31 -7.93 16.21 -3.73
C ASP A 31 -7.60 15.43 -5.02
N THR A 32 -7.87 16.05 -6.18
CA THR A 32 -7.81 15.44 -7.52
C THR A 32 -6.39 15.10 -7.97
N ILE A 33 -5.39 15.57 -7.22
CA ILE A 33 -3.96 15.32 -7.44
C ILE A 33 -3.62 13.84 -7.20
N TYR A 34 -4.40 13.15 -6.35
CA TYR A 34 -4.13 11.77 -6.00
C TYR A 34 -4.84 10.78 -6.93
N PRO A 35 -4.17 9.69 -7.34
CA PRO A 35 -4.81 8.60 -8.08
C PRO A 35 -5.93 7.97 -7.23
N GLU A 36 -6.91 7.34 -7.90
CA GLU A 36 -8.11 6.81 -7.25
C GLU A 36 -7.80 5.85 -6.07
N GLU A 37 -6.76 5.02 -6.25
CA GLU A 37 -6.19 4.10 -5.26
C GLU A 37 -5.79 4.80 -3.94
N MET A 38 -5.54 6.12 -4.00
CA MET A 38 -4.93 6.92 -2.93
C MET A 38 -5.91 7.91 -2.30
N LYS A 39 -6.99 8.27 -3.01
CA LYS A 39 -8.11 9.04 -2.44
C LYS A 39 -8.76 8.30 -1.27
N ILE A 40 -8.71 6.96 -1.31
CA ILE A 40 -9.10 6.07 -0.21
C ILE A 40 -8.34 6.39 1.09
N VAL A 41 -7.02 6.57 0.99
CA VAL A 41 -6.16 6.89 2.13
C VAL A 41 -6.48 8.30 2.64
N LEU A 42 -6.77 9.24 1.75
CA LEU A 42 -7.16 10.63 2.08
C LEU A 42 -8.48 10.71 2.86
N GLY A 43 -9.46 9.85 2.56
CA GLY A 43 -10.74 9.82 3.27
C GLY A 43 -10.68 9.17 4.66
N MET A 44 -9.65 8.36 4.95
CA MET A 44 -9.54 7.55 6.17
C MET A 44 -8.48 8.05 7.16
N THR A 45 -7.58 8.94 6.71
CA THR A 45 -6.43 9.38 7.50
C THR A 45 -6.28 10.90 7.48
N THR A 46 -5.44 11.44 8.36
CA THR A 46 -5.09 12.87 8.35
C THR A 46 -4.28 13.22 7.10
N ARG A 47 -4.46 14.46 6.58
CA ARG A 47 -3.87 14.97 5.32
C ARG A 47 -2.37 14.67 5.08
N TRP A 48 -1.58 14.43 6.14
CA TRP A 48 -0.16 14.10 6.02
C TRP A 48 0.13 12.65 5.59
N VAL A 49 -0.71 11.68 5.98
CA VAL A 49 -0.49 10.25 5.67
C VAL A 49 -0.57 9.97 4.16
N PRO A 50 -1.56 10.50 3.41
CA PRO A 50 -1.62 10.35 1.96
C PRO A 50 -0.40 10.98 1.26
N ALA A 51 0.08 12.13 1.74
CA ALA A 51 1.25 12.79 1.16
C ALA A 51 2.53 11.94 1.32
N VAL A 52 2.73 11.36 2.51
CA VAL A 52 3.86 10.48 2.81
C VAL A 52 3.78 9.18 2.01
N LEU A 53 2.59 8.59 1.89
CA LEU A 53 2.39 7.39 1.08
C LEU A 53 2.57 7.70 -0.41
N TYR A 54 2.19 8.90 -0.87
CA TYR A 54 2.27 9.29 -2.28
C TYR A 54 3.71 9.46 -2.73
N ALA A 55 4.57 9.98 -1.87
CA ALA A 55 6.00 9.97 -2.11
C ALA A 55 6.55 8.54 -2.29
N GLN A 56 6.09 7.55 -1.51
CA GLN A 56 6.49 6.15 -1.72
C GLN A 56 5.96 5.59 -3.04
N TYR A 57 4.69 5.88 -3.37
CA TYR A 57 4.06 5.43 -4.60
C TYR A 57 4.78 5.96 -5.84
N GLN A 58 5.07 7.27 -5.88
CA GLN A 58 5.80 7.88 -7.00
C GLN A 58 7.16 7.22 -7.23
N VAL A 59 7.89 6.90 -6.16
CA VAL A 59 9.16 6.17 -6.25
C VAL A 59 8.94 4.71 -6.64
N ALA A 60 7.80 4.09 -6.35
CA ALA A 60 7.56 2.70 -6.76
C ALA A 60 7.18 2.56 -8.23
N VAL A 61 6.45 3.54 -8.79
CA VAL A 61 5.96 3.50 -10.18
C VAL A 61 6.87 4.19 -11.18
N ASP A 62 7.85 4.98 -10.71
CA ASP A 62 8.84 5.59 -11.58
C ASP A 62 9.67 4.50 -12.31
N PRO A 63 9.81 4.56 -13.64
CA PRO A 63 10.52 3.51 -14.39
C PRO A 63 12.00 3.39 -14.02
N GLU A 64 12.66 4.51 -13.71
CA GLU A 64 14.08 4.50 -13.34
C GLU A 64 14.28 3.83 -11.98
N SER A 65 13.48 4.21 -10.99
CA SER A 65 13.51 3.57 -9.68
C SER A 65 13.05 2.10 -9.75
N ALA A 66 12.02 1.76 -10.53
CA ALA A 66 11.58 0.37 -10.71
C ALA A 66 12.69 -0.49 -11.29
N SER A 67 13.43 0.01 -12.28
CA SER A 67 14.59 -0.67 -12.87
C SER A 67 15.78 -0.83 -11.90
N ALA A 68 15.82 -0.03 -10.83
CA ALA A 68 16.84 -0.09 -9.80
C ALA A 68 16.57 -1.17 -8.73
N HIS A 69 15.38 -1.79 -8.74
CA HIS A 69 15.03 -2.88 -7.84
C HIS A 69 15.17 -4.23 -8.55
N SER A 70 15.84 -5.18 -7.91
CA SER A 70 15.80 -6.58 -8.30
C SER A 70 15.20 -7.42 -7.18
N PHE A 71 14.51 -8.49 -7.56
CA PHE A 71 13.73 -9.32 -6.65
C PHE A 71 14.27 -10.75 -6.65
N VAL A 72 14.75 -11.22 -5.49
CA VAL A 72 15.23 -12.59 -5.28
C VAL A 72 14.23 -13.33 -4.39
N TYR A 73 13.76 -14.49 -4.86
CA TYR A 73 12.71 -15.26 -4.17
C TYR A 73 13.32 -16.34 -3.27
N ASN A 74 13.27 -16.13 -1.95
CA ASN A 74 13.85 -17.00 -0.93
C ASN A 74 12.76 -17.78 -0.16
N GLY A 75 12.01 -18.63 -0.87
CA GLY A 75 10.94 -19.42 -0.26
C GLY A 75 9.79 -18.52 0.22
N HIS A 76 9.71 -18.27 1.54
CA HIS A 76 8.68 -17.43 2.20
C HIS A 76 9.00 -15.93 2.17
N THR A 77 10.23 -15.54 1.87
CA THR A 77 10.65 -14.13 1.78
C THR A 77 11.06 -13.77 0.36
N ILE A 78 10.99 -12.48 0.06
CA ILE A 78 11.49 -11.86 -1.16
C ILE A 78 12.56 -10.87 -0.72
N THR A 79 13.78 -11.03 -1.19
CA THR A 79 14.82 -10.02 -1.02
C THR A 79 14.68 -9.00 -2.14
N VAL A 80 14.48 -7.74 -1.76
CA VAL A 80 14.49 -6.60 -2.66
C VAL A 80 15.85 -5.95 -2.58
N CYS A 81 16.65 -6.13 -3.63
CA CYS A 81 17.93 -5.45 -3.76
C CYS A 81 17.70 -4.13 -4.49
N SER A 82 17.99 -3.03 -3.82
CA SER A 82 18.18 -1.73 -4.44
C SER A 82 19.67 -1.52 -4.72
N ARG A 83 20.04 -0.48 -5.47
CA ARG A 83 21.45 -0.19 -5.84
C ARG A 83 22.42 -0.15 -4.66
N ALA A 84 21.95 0.19 -3.45
CA ALA A 84 22.80 0.35 -2.27
C ALA A 84 22.39 -0.50 -1.06
N ASN A 85 21.19 -1.05 -1.04
CA ASN A 85 20.60 -1.67 0.16
C ASN A 85 19.79 -2.90 -0.22
N GLU A 86 19.71 -3.85 0.71
CA GLU A 86 18.85 -5.02 0.61
C GLU A 86 17.78 -4.95 1.69
N PHE A 87 16.55 -5.24 1.29
CA PHE A 87 15.38 -5.29 2.18
C PHE A 87 14.69 -6.64 2.04
N MET A 88 14.12 -7.14 3.12
CA MET A 88 13.28 -8.34 3.08
C MET A 88 11.81 -7.97 3.05
N LEU A 89 11.06 -8.61 2.15
CA LEU A 89 9.62 -8.59 2.05
C LEU A 89 9.06 -9.98 2.41
N ALA A 90 8.09 -10.05 3.32
CA ALA A 90 7.33 -11.26 3.57
C ALA A 90 6.36 -11.52 2.41
N LYS A 91 6.33 -12.72 1.81
CA LYS A 91 5.42 -13.00 0.68
C LYS A 91 3.94 -12.87 1.00
N GLU A 92 3.55 -13.24 2.22
CA GLU A 92 2.13 -13.32 2.62
C GLU A 92 1.51 -11.94 2.79
N ASP A 93 2.19 -11.08 3.53
CA ASP A 93 1.68 -9.76 3.89
C ASP A 93 2.31 -8.61 3.09
N LEU A 94 3.35 -8.90 2.29
CA LEU A 94 4.20 -7.91 1.61
C LEU A 94 4.78 -6.86 2.58
N LYS A 95 4.97 -7.23 3.84
CA LYS A 95 5.61 -6.38 4.85
C LYS A 95 7.10 -6.36 4.64
N SER A 96 7.67 -5.16 4.59
CA SER A 96 9.11 -4.94 4.49
C SER A 96 9.72 -4.69 5.87
N ASP A 97 11.00 -5.02 6.03
CA ASP A 97 11.83 -4.61 7.17
C ASP A 97 12.38 -3.18 7.05
N CYS A 98 12.03 -2.44 5.99
CA CYS A 98 12.47 -1.05 5.85
C CYS A 98 11.87 -0.13 6.93
N GLU A 99 12.63 0.91 7.30
CA GLU A 99 12.26 1.86 8.36
C GLU A 99 10.86 2.46 8.17
N PHE A 100 10.45 2.69 6.92
CA PHE A 100 9.13 3.20 6.59
C PHE A 100 8.01 2.27 7.07
N GLU A 101 8.07 1.00 6.70
CA GLU A 101 7.06 0.01 7.08
C GLU A 101 7.06 -0.18 8.61
N VAL A 102 8.24 -0.26 9.23
CA VAL A 102 8.38 -0.44 10.68
C VAL A 102 7.75 0.73 11.46
N THR A 103 7.96 1.96 10.98
CA THR A 103 7.50 3.18 11.67
C THR A 103 6.03 3.47 11.39
N MET A 104 5.63 3.34 10.13
CA MET A 104 4.32 3.79 9.66
C MET A 104 3.28 2.68 9.67
N GLN A 105 3.70 1.40 9.61
CA GLN A 105 2.84 0.24 9.38
C GLN A 105 1.95 0.42 8.14
N LEU A 106 2.51 1.07 7.11
CA LEU A 106 1.87 1.33 5.83
C LEU A 106 2.72 0.74 4.71
N PRO A 107 2.10 0.28 3.60
CA PRO A 107 2.83 -0.30 2.48
C PRO A 107 3.96 0.61 2.00
N CYS A 108 5.19 0.12 2.09
CA CYS A 108 6.35 0.84 1.59
C CYS A 108 6.50 0.73 0.06
N ARG A 109 7.39 1.57 -0.51
CA ARG A 109 7.74 1.53 -1.93
C ARG A 109 8.24 0.16 -2.43
N HIS A 110 8.87 -0.66 -1.59
CA HIS A 110 9.38 -1.98 -2.00
C HIS A 110 8.22 -2.96 -2.24
N ALA A 111 7.21 -2.93 -1.36
CA ALA A 111 5.98 -3.71 -1.51
C ALA A 111 5.20 -3.27 -2.76
N MET A 112 5.11 -1.95 -2.98
CA MET A 112 4.50 -1.37 -4.18
C MET A 112 5.25 -1.79 -5.45
N ALA A 113 6.56 -1.62 -5.48
CA ALA A 113 7.40 -1.96 -6.64
C ALA A 113 7.33 -3.45 -6.98
N HIS A 114 7.28 -4.33 -5.97
CA HIS A 114 7.09 -5.76 -6.17
C HIS A 114 5.73 -6.08 -6.81
N LYS A 115 4.64 -5.45 -6.36
CA LYS A 115 3.32 -5.59 -7.00
C LYS A 115 3.34 -5.11 -8.44
N THR A 116 3.93 -3.94 -8.69
CA THR A 116 4.08 -3.37 -10.04
C THR A 116 4.90 -4.29 -10.94
N PHE A 117 5.99 -4.88 -10.43
CA PHE A 117 6.80 -5.86 -11.16
C PHE A 117 6.00 -7.10 -11.57
N LEU A 118 5.08 -7.56 -10.71
CA LEU A 118 4.18 -8.67 -11.02
C LEU A 118 3.04 -8.29 -11.99
N GLY A 119 2.96 -7.04 -12.44
CA GLY A 119 1.85 -6.53 -13.24
C GLY A 119 0.53 -6.42 -12.46
N ALA A 120 0.58 -6.54 -11.13
CA ALA A 120 -0.56 -6.32 -10.26
C ALA A 120 -0.69 -4.82 -9.97
N GLY A 121 -1.90 -4.27 -10.13
CA GLY A 121 -2.19 -2.91 -9.69
C GLY A 121 -1.88 -2.74 -8.20
N PHE A 122 -1.35 -1.58 -7.82
CA PHE A 122 -1.15 -1.26 -6.42
C PHE A 122 -2.48 -0.84 -5.79
N THR A 123 -3.16 -1.79 -5.18
CA THR A 123 -4.30 -1.51 -4.31
C THR A 123 -3.88 -1.64 -2.84
N THR A 124 -4.01 -0.54 -2.12
CA THR A 124 -3.87 -0.49 -0.66
C THR A 124 -5.10 -1.18 -0.06
N PRO A 125 -4.98 -2.32 0.63
CA PRO A 125 -6.14 -2.92 1.27
C PRO A 125 -6.69 -1.98 2.33
N PHE A 126 -8.00 -1.74 2.35
CA PHE A 126 -8.65 -0.90 3.36
C PHE A 126 -8.32 -1.34 4.80
N SER A 127 -8.14 -2.65 5.02
CA SER A 127 -7.77 -3.23 6.32
C SER A 127 -6.32 -2.94 6.75
N SER A 128 -5.46 -2.52 5.81
CA SER A 128 -4.07 -2.12 6.08
C SER A 128 -3.95 -0.63 6.40
N ILE A 129 -5.04 0.13 6.27
CA ILE A 129 -5.11 1.51 6.70
C ILE A 129 -5.52 1.45 8.17
N PRO A 130 -4.67 1.89 9.12
CA PRO A 130 -5.02 1.86 10.53
C PRO A 130 -6.31 2.66 10.75
N CYS A 131 -7.37 1.96 11.17
CA CYS A 131 -8.61 2.60 11.59
C CYS A 131 -8.31 3.45 12.82
N ARG A 132 -8.86 4.67 12.82
CA ARG A 132 -8.79 5.57 13.96
C ARG A 132 -9.79 5.17 15.04
#